data_AF-A0A3A9JYB4-F1
#
_entry.id   AF-A0A3A9JYB4-F1
#
_cell.length_a   1.000
_cell.length_b   1.000
_cell.length_c   1.000
_cell.angle_alpha   90.00
_cell.angle_beta   90.00
_cell.angle_gamma   90.00
#
_symmetry.space_group_name_H-M   'P 1'
#
loop_
_entity.id
_entity.type
_entity.pdbx_description
1 polymer ?
#
loop_
_entity_poly.entity_id
_entity_poly.type
_entity_poly.pdbx_seq_one_letter_code
_entity_poly.pdbx_strand_id
1 'polypeptide(L)'
;MKNIISMFLMMILLFLVACSHSGLSTYDEMLSESDEEFTYHSLLAENEGSYAAYAVVETEEEVRELKEILQRPFIEAFLTSQENHVDNIKYGGLEVSQIPSYYVFDTETLIYQTHEKEELITYLDEME
;
A
#
# COMPACT_ATOMS: atom_id res chain seq x y z
N MET A 1 29.41 -56.11 6.14
CA MET A 1 29.88 -55.60 4.83
C MET A 1 29.19 -56.40 3.74
N LYS A 2 28.73 -55.74 2.66
CA LYS A 2 27.61 -56.14 1.76
C LYS A 2 26.28 -55.98 2.50
N ASN A 3 25.57 -54.86 2.37
CA ASN A 3 24.52 -54.70 1.35
C ASN A 3 24.14 -53.20 1.16
N ILE A 4 25.13 -52.30 1.15
CA ILE A 4 24.93 -50.83 1.08
C ILE A 4 24.75 -50.30 -0.37
N ILE A 5 24.69 -51.14 -1.41
CA ILE A 5 24.77 -50.61 -2.80
C ILE A 5 23.64 -51.10 -3.73
N SER A 6 22.85 -52.11 -3.34
CA SER A 6 21.91 -52.76 -4.28
C SER A 6 20.44 -52.33 -4.17
N MET A 7 20.07 -51.46 -3.24
CA MET A 7 18.65 -51.11 -3.01
C MET A 7 18.25 -49.71 -3.50
N PHE A 8 19.22 -48.89 -3.92
CA PHE A 8 18.98 -47.52 -4.41
C PHE A 8 18.96 -47.40 -5.94
N LEU A 9 19.26 -48.47 -6.69
CA LEU A 9 19.37 -48.43 -8.16
C LEU A 9 18.11 -48.94 -8.91
N MET A 10 17.07 -49.36 -8.19
CA MET A 10 15.86 -49.96 -8.79
C MET A 10 14.59 -49.18 -8.43
N MET A 11 14.69 -47.85 -8.30
CA MET A 11 13.53 -46.96 -8.18
C MET A 11 13.61 -45.76 -9.14
N ILE A 12 14.47 -45.87 -10.15
CA ILE A 12 14.63 -44.89 -11.24
C ILE A 12 14.47 -45.66 -12.55
N LEU A 13 13.30 -46.24 -12.81
CA LEU A 13 12.94 -46.84 -14.12
C LEU A 13 11.49 -47.34 -14.15
N LEU A 14 10.52 -46.45 -13.93
CA LEU A 14 9.17 -46.66 -14.48
C LEU A 14 8.71 -45.36 -15.15
N PHE A 15 9.22 -45.21 -16.37
CA PHE A 15 8.75 -44.31 -17.40
C PHE A 15 7.35 -44.72 -17.88
N LEU A 16 6.53 -43.68 -18.13
CA LEU A 16 5.60 -43.54 -19.25
C LEU A 16 4.36 -44.46 -19.31
N VAL A 17 3.23 -43.88 -18.94
CA VAL A 17 2.02 -44.00 -19.77
C VAL A 17 1.52 -42.60 -20.11
N ALA A 18 1.63 -42.28 -21.39
CA ALA A 18 1.03 -41.12 -22.01
C ALA A 18 -0.50 -41.26 -22.00
N CYS A 19 -1.20 -40.24 -21.52
CA CYS A 19 -2.53 -39.91 -21.98
C CYS A 19 -2.47 -38.52 -22.61
N SER A 20 -2.42 -38.51 -23.94
CA SER A 20 -2.71 -37.37 -24.78
C SER A 20 -4.16 -36.93 -24.52
N HIS A 21 -4.33 -35.78 -23.88
CA HIS A 21 -5.55 -34.99 -24.04
C HIS A 21 -5.15 -33.63 -24.59
N SER A 22 -5.41 -33.48 -25.88
CA SER A 22 -5.20 -32.28 -26.66
C SER A 22 -6.03 -31.13 -26.07
N GLY A 23 -5.35 -30.12 -25.54
CA GLY A 23 -5.93 -28.87 -25.09
C GLY A 23 -4.90 -27.76 -25.26
N LEU A 24 -4.63 -27.43 -26.53
CA LEU A 24 -3.76 -26.36 -26.95
C LEU A 24 -4.50 -25.01 -26.78
N SER A 25 -4.04 -24.14 -25.90
CA SER A 25 -4.06 -22.69 -26.11
C SER A 25 -3.05 -22.05 -25.15
N THR A 26 -1.84 -21.82 -25.65
CA THR A 26 -1.24 -20.48 -25.80
C THR A 26 -0.86 -19.82 -24.49
N TYR A 27 0.45 -19.94 -24.20
CA TYR A 27 1.31 -18.85 -23.77
C TYR A 27 0.59 -17.52 -23.51
N ASP A 28 0.43 -17.18 -22.24
CA ASP A 28 0.52 -15.79 -21.81
C ASP A 28 1.51 -15.74 -20.64
N GLU A 29 2.76 -15.59 -21.04
CA GLU A 29 3.85 -15.09 -20.24
C GLU A 29 3.54 -13.61 -19.96
N MET A 30 2.74 -13.34 -18.92
CA MET A 30 2.57 -12.01 -18.37
C MET A 30 3.12 -12.00 -16.95
N LEU A 31 4.37 -11.53 -16.87
CA LEU A 31 4.86 -10.61 -15.84
C LEU A 31 3.78 -10.19 -14.84
N SER A 32 3.66 -10.91 -13.72
CA SER A 32 3.32 -10.22 -12.48
C SER A 32 4.64 -9.66 -12.00
N GLU A 33 4.94 -8.46 -12.50
CA GLU A 33 5.81 -7.52 -11.82
C GLU A 33 5.42 -7.57 -10.34
N SER A 34 6.40 -7.65 -9.46
CA SER A 34 6.19 -7.63 -8.03
C SER A 34 5.22 -6.51 -7.68
N ASP A 35 3.98 -6.87 -7.38
CA ASP A 35 3.03 -6.05 -6.65
C ASP A 35 3.67 -5.82 -5.27
N GLU A 36 4.63 -4.89 -5.19
CA GLU A 36 4.63 -3.97 -4.06
C GLU A 36 3.28 -3.25 -4.16
N GLU A 37 2.26 -3.96 -3.69
CA GLU A 37 0.92 -3.47 -3.45
C GLU A 37 1.16 -2.18 -2.66
N PHE A 38 0.92 -1.03 -3.30
CA PHE A 38 1.25 0.29 -2.79
C PHE A 38 0.39 0.59 -1.55
N THR A 39 0.52 -0.16 -0.47
CA THR A 39 -0.40 -0.04 0.66
C THR A 39 -0.15 1.26 1.41
N TYR A 40 -1.20 1.83 2.00
CA TYR A 40 -1.06 3.03 2.82
C TYR A 40 -0.24 2.81 4.10
N HIS A 41 0.24 1.60 4.40
CA HIS A 41 1.08 1.33 5.57
C HIS A 41 2.32 2.24 5.64
N SER A 42 2.84 2.71 4.49
CA SER A 42 3.95 3.68 4.47
C SER A 42 3.55 5.10 4.92
N LEU A 43 2.26 5.36 5.14
CA LEU A 43 1.71 6.62 5.64
C LEU A 43 1.43 6.58 7.14
N LEU A 44 1.60 5.44 7.81
CA LEU A 44 1.42 5.31 9.25
C LEU A 44 2.55 6.06 9.99
N ALA A 45 2.25 6.49 11.21
CA ALA A 45 3.27 7.02 12.09
C ALA A 45 4.27 5.93 12.53
N GLU A 46 5.52 6.29 12.75
CA GLU A 46 6.58 5.41 13.23
C GLU A 46 6.55 5.25 14.76
N ASN A 47 6.13 6.29 15.49
CA ASN A 47 6.23 6.35 16.95
C ASN A 47 4.87 6.38 17.66
N GLU A 48 4.73 5.58 18.73
CA GLU A 48 3.55 5.61 19.59
C GLU A 48 3.31 7.03 20.15
N GLY A 49 2.05 7.48 20.11
CA GLY A 49 1.67 8.83 20.54
C GLY A 49 2.03 9.93 19.54
N SER A 50 2.53 9.58 18.35
CA SER A 50 2.73 10.47 17.22
C SER A 50 1.77 10.10 16.08
N TYR A 51 1.56 11.03 15.17
CA TYR A 51 0.64 10.88 14.05
C TYR A 51 1.28 11.31 12.75
N ALA A 52 0.80 10.74 11.65
CA ALA A 52 1.18 11.13 10.31
C ALA A 52 -0.04 11.69 9.57
N ALA A 53 0.19 12.64 8.67
CA ALA A 53 -0.86 13.26 7.87
C ALA A 53 -0.61 13.09 6.37
N TYR A 54 -1.66 12.78 5.62
CA TYR A 54 -1.63 12.79 4.16
C TYR A 54 -2.75 13.67 3.63
N ALA A 55 -2.43 14.50 2.65
CA ALA A 55 -3.42 15.35 2.00
C ALA A 55 -3.32 15.21 0.48
N VAL A 56 -4.48 15.14 -0.16
CA VAL A 56 -4.63 15.21 -1.61
C VAL A 56 -5.35 16.51 -1.93
N VAL A 57 -4.71 17.37 -2.71
CA VAL A 57 -5.20 18.72 -3.05
C VAL A 57 -4.94 19.03 -4.51
N GLU A 58 -5.56 20.08 -5.05
CA GLU A 58 -5.45 20.40 -6.48
C GLU A 58 -4.30 21.38 -6.76
N THR A 59 -4.00 22.25 -5.80
CA THR A 59 -3.13 23.41 -6.02
C THR A 59 -1.88 23.41 -5.13
N GLU A 60 -0.81 24.04 -5.63
CA GLU A 60 0.42 24.28 -4.86
C GLU A 60 0.17 25.24 -3.67
N GLU A 61 -0.82 26.13 -3.79
CA GLU A 61 -1.22 27.04 -2.71
C GLU A 61 -1.77 26.26 -1.52
N GLU A 62 -2.68 25.32 -1.75
CA GLU A 62 -3.21 24.43 -0.71
C GLU A 62 -2.10 23.59 -0.05
N VAL A 63 -1.14 23.09 -0.83
CA VAL A 63 0.03 22.39 -0.28
C VAL A 63 0.82 23.29 0.69
N ARG A 64 0.95 24.58 0.38
CA ARG A 64 1.66 25.54 1.23
C ARG A 64 0.89 25.85 2.51
N GLU A 65 -0.42 26.04 2.41
CA GLU A 65 -1.27 26.25 3.59
C GLU A 65 -1.25 25.05 4.54
N LEU A 66 -1.36 23.83 4.00
CA LEU A 66 -1.31 22.60 4.80
C LEU A 66 0.03 22.42 5.51
N LYS A 67 1.14 22.81 4.88
CA LYS A 67 2.47 22.80 5.52
C LYS A 67 2.51 23.65 6.78
N GLU A 68 1.78 24.75 6.82
CA GLU A 68 1.71 25.61 8.01
C GLU A 68 0.80 24.99 9.08
N ILE A 69 -0.35 24.44 8.68
CA ILE A 69 -1.33 23.80 9.58
C ILE A 69 -0.77 22.53 10.25
N LEU A 70 0.00 21.73 9.50
CA LEU A 70 0.51 20.42 9.91
C LEU A 70 1.88 20.49 10.61
N GLN A 71 2.47 21.68 10.75
CA GLN A 71 3.68 21.90 11.56
C GLN A 71 3.33 21.88 13.06
N ARG A 72 2.91 20.71 13.56
CA ARG A 72 2.52 20.49 14.96
C ARG A 72 3.44 19.48 15.63
N PRO A 73 3.72 19.61 16.94
CA PRO A 73 4.66 18.72 17.64
C PRO A 73 4.29 17.23 17.62
N PHE A 74 3.00 16.92 17.52
CA PHE A 74 2.49 15.55 17.51
C PHE A 74 2.31 14.97 16.09
N ILE A 75 2.47 15.79 15.04
CA ILE A 75 2.51 15.33 13.65
C ILE A 75 3.98 15.10 13.27
N GLU A 76 4.42 13.85 13.24
CA GLU A 76 5.82 13.51 12.95
C GLU A 76 6.15 13.58 11.46
N ALA A 77 5.18 13.28 10.60
CA ALA A 77 5.33 13.28 9.16
C ALA A 77 4.07 13.83 8.50
N PHE A 78 4.26 14.62 7.45
CA PHE A 78 3.15 14.98 6.58
C PHE A 78 3.56 14.85 5.11
N LEU A 79 2.66 14.29 4.32
CA LEU A 79 2.82 14.12 2.88
C LEU A 79 1.66 14.80 2.16
N THR A 80 1.95 15.40 1.01
CA THR A 80 0.95 16.04 0.17
C THR A 80 1.08 15.51 -1.25
N SER A 81 -0.04 15.16 -1.87
CA SER A 81 -0.14 14.81 -3.28
C SER A 81 -0.97 15.88 -3.98
N GLN A 82 -0.40 16.47 -5.03
CA GLN A 82 -1.10 17.45 -5.84
C GLN A 82 -1.68 16.74 -7.06
N GLU A 83 -3.00 16.53 -7.08
CA GLU A 83 -3.68 15.73 -8.09
C GLU A 83 -4.95 16.41 -8.56
N ASN A 84 -5.29 16.21 -9.84
CA ASN A 84 -6.56 16.70 -10.42
C ASN A 84 -7.63 15.60 -10.51
N HIS A 85 -7.23 14.33 -10.31
CA HIS A 85 -8.10 13.17 -10.46
C HIS A 85 -7.76 12.12 -9.40
N VAL A 86 -8.78 11.55 -8.77
CA VAL A 86 -8.62 10.53 -7.72
C VAL A 86 -7.91 9.27 -8.22
N ASP A 87 -8.09 8.92 -9.49
CA ASP A 87 -7.50 7.72 -10.12
C ASP A 87 -5.95 7.78 -10.19
N ASN A 88 -5.35 8.95 -9.99
CA ASN A 88 -3.89 9.11 -9.98
C ASN A 88 -3.26 8.70 -8.64
N ILE A 89 -4.07 8.53 -7.59
CA ILE A 89 -3.58 8.30 -6.23
C ILE A 89 -3.25 6.82 -6.08
N LYS A 90 -1.98 6.54 -5.83
CA LYS A 90 -1.46 5.17 -5.90
C LYS A 90 -1.47 4.42 -4.58
N TYR A 91 -2.03 4.94 -3.49
CA TYR A 91 -2.04 4.24 -2.21
C TYR A 91 -3.19 3.21 -2.15
N GLY A 92 -2.88 1.96 -2.45
CA GLY A 92 -3.71 0.79 -2.18
C GLY A 92 -4.21 0.74 -0.73
N GLY A 93 -5.48 0.39 -0.56
CA GLY A 93 -6.16 0.39 0.73
C GLY A 93 -6.58 1.77 1.24
N LEU A 94 -6.17 2.88 0.58
CA LEU A 94 -6.66 4.21 0.87
C LEU A 94 -7.76 4.58 -0.14
N GLU A 95 -9.01 4.63 0.32
CA GLU A 95 -10.12 5.02 -0.53
C GLU A 95 -10.18 6.55 -0.67
N VAL A 96 -9.74 7.06 -1.83
CA VAL A 96 -9.90 8.47 -2.18
C VAL A 96 -11.04 8.64 -3.17
N SER A 97 -12.15 9.20 -2.69
CA SER A 97 -13.37 9.41 -3.47
C SER A 97 -13.52 10.84 -4.00
N GLN A 98 -12.80 11.80 -3.40
CA GLN A 98 -12.93 13.23 -3.69
C GLN A 98 -11.60 13.96 -3.50
N ILE A 99 -11.43 15.11 -4.16
CA ILE A 99 -10.34 16.05 -3.90
C ILE A 99 -11.00 17.40 -3.52
N PRO A 100 -10.55 18.09 -2.45
CA PRO A 100 -9.48 17.67 -1.55
C PRO A 100 -9.89 16.51 -0.62
N SER A 101 -8.90 15.81 -0.09
CA SER A 101 -9.07 14.80 0.96
C SER A 101 -7.90 14.86 1.93
N TYR A 102 -8.21 14.72 3.21
CA TYR A 102 -7.25 14.80 4.31
C TYR A 102 -7.36 13.57 5.18
N TYR A 103 -6.22 13.02 5.57
CA TYR A 103 -6.11 11.77 6.28
C TYR A 103 -5.12 11.92 7.44
N VAL A 104 -5.48 11.40 8.61
CA VAL A 104 -4.60 11.31 9.77
C VAL A 104 -4.47 9.85 10.19
N PHE A 105 -3.24 9.41 10.41
CA PHE A 105 -2.87 8.05 10.75
C PHE A 105 -2.17 8.02 12.11
N ASP A 106 -2.42 6.98 12.88
CA ASP A 106 -1.54 6.59 13.99
C ASP A 106 -0.55 5.52 13.53
N THR A 107 0.03 4.76 14.47
CA THR A 107 0.98 3.69 14.17
C THR A 107 0.33 2.41 13.62
N GLU A 108 -0.99 2.29 13.69
CA GLU A 108 -1.73 1.07 13.35
C GLU A 108 -2.64 1.26 12.12
N THR A 109 -3.31 2.41 12.00
CA THR A 109 -4.40 2.60 11.03
C THR A 109 -4.63 4.07 10.66
N LEU A 110 -5.47 4.27 9.64
CA LEU A 110 -6.20 5.51 9.43
C LEU A 110 -7.17 5.75 10.60
N ILE A 111 -7.06 6.90 11.26
CA ILE A 111 -7.91 7.27 12.42
C ILE A 111 -8.89 8.40 12.10
N TYR A 112 -8.61 9.18 11.07
CA TYR A 112 -9.48 10.28 10.66
C TYR A 112 -9.36 10.59 9.18
N GLN A 113 -10.51 10.87 8.55
CA GLN A 113 -10.62 11.31 7.17
C GLN A 113 -11.68 12.39 7.06
N THR A 114 -11.39 13.43 6.26
CA THR A 114 -12.37 14.44 5.88
C THR A 114 -12.04 15.01 4.49
N HIS A 115 -13.02 15.67 3.88
CA HIS A 115 -12.87 16.45 2.65
C HIS A 115 -12.90 17.95 2.92
N GLU A 116 -13.13 18.36 4.17
CA GLU A 116 -13.29 19.75 4.58
C GLU A 116 -12.06 20.18 5.40
N LYS A 117 -11.37 21.24 4.95
CA LYS A 117 -10.11 21.70 5.58
C LYS A 117 -10.34 22.14 7.03
N GLU A 118 -11.45 22.80 7.29
CA GLU A 118 -11.84 23.31 8.60
C GLU A 118 -12.09 22.18 9.60
N GLU A 119 -12.62 21.04 9.14
CA GLU A 119 -12.81 19.85 9.97
C GLU A 119 -11.45 19.23 10.34
N LEU A 120 -10.50 19.16 9.40
CA LEU A 120 -9.13 18.72 9.70
C LEU A 120 -8.49 19.60 10.78
N ILE A 121 -8.59 20.93 10.65
CA ILE A 121 -8.01 21.86 11.62
C ILE A 121 -8.64 21.65 13.00
N THR A 122 -9.98 21.54 13.05
CA THR A 122 -10.70 21.30 14.30
C THR A 122 -10.28 19.99 14.95
N TYR A 123 -10.17 18.91 14.17
CA TYR A 123 -9.70 17.62 14.65
C TYR A 123 -8.29 17.70 15.24
N LEU A 124 -7.36 18.35 14.55
CA LEU A 124 -5.99 18.55 15.03
C LEU A 124 -5.93 19.41 16.30
N ASP A 125 -6.80 20.41 16.43
CA ASP A 125 -6.88 21.25 17.64
C ASP A 125 -7.45 20.48 18.84
N GLU A 126 -8.34 19.50 18.63
CA GLU A 126 -8.88 18.64 19.69
C GLU A 126 -7.88 17.57 20.19
N MET A 127 -6.84 17.29 19.40
CA MET A 127 -5.78 16.32 19.74
C MET A 127 -4.67 16.92 20.61
N GLU A 128 -4.53 18.24 20.65
CA GLU A 128 -3.53 18.97 21.45
C GLU A 128 -3.93 19.09 22.94
#